data_AF-A0A1F7W4W6-F1
#
_entry.id   AF-A0A1F7W4W6-F1
#
_cell.length_a   1.000
_cell.length_b   1.000
_cell.length_c   1.000
_cell.angle_alpha   90.00
_cell.angle_beta   90.00
_cell.angle_gamma   90.00
#
_symmetry.space_group_name_H-M   'P 1'
#
loop_
_entity.id
_entity.type
_entity.pdbx_description
1 polymer ?
#
loop_
_entity_poly.entity_id
_entity_poly.type
_entity_poly.pdbx_seq_one_letter_code
_entity_poly.pdbx_strand_id
1 'polypeptide(L)'
;MTILHSFGKNFLEMTMVVASRGEVMAGWYTVSCSDCGGEIPVHEGWSNPPSICGSCKEKRKNMWYDKSCESCSATLRVHKEWNNPPRFCASCKESQKAKWYEKPCEGCGGTIHANRDWDHPPVFCQECKQRNQPQYKPCSHCGATFTIPTGTLINCKKQGWDLPNRCKDCRELFKFKPFRTARETDLLNNVVWRTYNSRGQLISESRDTEGLPGDRYREHRSPSGQVIGRTRQHEGVFNHNYRETSGTDGRVKSTSRDKEGPFGDRYSESTGGSSGETHQTRTRDNLFNGKKHRETW
;
A
#
# COMPACT_ATOMS: atom_id res chain seq x y z
N MET A 1 -51.96 45.02 -32.61
CA MET A 1 -52.11 44.63 -31.19
C MET A 1 -50.75 44.13 -30.72
N THR A 2 -49.98 44.73 -29.83
CA THR A 2 -50.26 45.75 -28.82
C THR A 2 -48.90 46.34 -28.39
N ILE A 3 -48.77 47.66 -28.53
CA ILE A 3 -48.00 48.63 -27.73
C ILE A 3 -46.49 48.41 -27.54
N LEU A 4 -45.71 49.18 -28.33
CA LEU A 4 -44.36 49.65 -28.07
C LEU A 4 -44.36 50.65 -26.91
N HIS A 5 -43.52 50.45 -25.89
CA HIS A 5 -43.07 51.53 -25.00
C HIS A 5 -41.55 51.68 -25.12
N SER A 6 -41.17 52.67 -25.92
CA SER A 6 -39.86 53.31 -25.93
C SER A 6 -39.71 54.11 -24.64
N PHE A 7 -38.78 53.70 -23.76
CA PHE A 7 -38.25 54.59 -22.72
C PHE A 7 -36.89 55.12 -23.19
N GLY A 8 -36.95 56.31 -23.79
CA GLY A 8 -35.79 57.14 -24.04
C GLY A 8 -35.13 57.51 -22.72
N LYS A 9 -33.86 57.15 -22.56
CA LYS A 9 -32.98 57.79 -21.60
C LYS A 9 -32.21 58.86 -22.35
N ASN A 10 -32.72 60.09 -22.20
CA ASN A 10 -32.10 61.32 -22.64
C ASN A 10 -30.67 61.37 -22.12
N PHE A 11 -29.73 61.23 -23.06
CA PHE A 11 -28.36 61.68 -22.92
C PHE A 11 -28.45 63.22 -22.90
N LEU A 12 -28.48 63.80 -21.70
CA LEU A 12 -28.27 65.24 -21.57
C LEU A 12 -26.79 65.49 -21.88
N GLU A 13 -26.52 65.85 -23.14
CA GLU A 13 -25.36 66.66 -23.48
C GLU A 13 -25.37 67.88 -22.57
N MET A 14 -24.55 67.84 -21.54
CA MET A 14 -24.24 69.02 -20.73
C MET A 14 -23.23 69.83 -21.55
N THR A 15 -23.75 70.68 -22.43
CA THR A 15 -23.00 71.78 -23.03
C THR A 15 -22.25 72.50 -21.92
N MET A 16 -20.92 72.41 -21.95
CA MET A 16 -20.04 73.24 -21.14
C MET A 16 -20.24 74.70 -21.55
N VAL A 17 -21.15 75.38 -20.87
CA VAL A 17 -21.09 76.84 -20.75
C VAL A 17 -19.87 77.13 -19.88
N VAL A 18 -18.82 77.65 -20.50
CA VAL A 18 -17.69 78.26 -19.78
C VAL A 18 -18.24 79.51 -19.09
N ALA A 19 -18.83 79.32 -17.92
CA ALA A 19 -19.25 80.41 -17.04
C ALA A 19 -18.02 80.88 -16.26
N SER A 20 -17.52 82.03 -16.67
CA SER A 20 -16.61 82.87 -15.91
C SER A 20 -17.14 83.12 -14.49
N ARG A 21 -16.30 82.77 -13.50
CA ARG A 21 -16.23 83.30 -12.12
C ARG A 21 -17.55 83.80 -11.48
N GLY A 22 -18.09 82.99 -10.56
CA GLY A 22 -18.66 83.51 -9.31
C GLY A 22 -20.18 83.54 -9.15
N GLU A 23 -20.83 82.39 -9.00
CA GLU A 23 -22.10 82.28 -8.25
C GLU A 23 -21.98 81.12 -7.26
N VAL A 24 -21.97 81.45 -5.97
CA VAL A 24 -21.89 80.48 -4.87
C VAL A 24 -23.32 80.06 -4.55
N MET A 25 -23.69 78.82 -4.89
CA MET A 25 -24.97 78.23 -4.49
C MET A 25 -25.01 78.13 -2.96
N ALA A 26 -25.83 78.95 -2.29
CA ALA A 26 -25.95 78.96 -0.83
C ALA A 26 -26.31 77.57 -0.27
N GLY A 27 -25.61 77.14 0.79
CA GLY A 27 -25.80 75.84 1.45
C GLY A 27 -24.91 74.69 0.96
N TRP A 28 -23.97 74.94 0.05
CA TRP A 28 -22.99 73.95 -0.43
C TRP A 28 -21.55 74.31 -0.06
N TYR A 29 -20.77 73.33 0.41
CA TYR A 29 -19.34 73.43 0.71
C TYR A 29 -18.58 72.26 0.07
N THR A 30 -17.25 72.35 0.00
CA THR A 30 -16.39 71.31 -0.58
C THR A 30 -15.57 70.60 0.47
N VAL A 31 -15.50 69.27 0.39
CA VAL A 31 -14.56 68.44 1.17
C VAL A 31 -13.62 67.68 0.23
N SER A 32 -12.42 67.37 0.69
CA SER A 32 -11.45 66.60 -0.11
C SER A 32 -11.71 65.09 0.01
N CYS A 33 -11.63 64.39 -1.12
CA CYS A 33 -11.72 62.94 -1.18
C CYS A 33 -10.51 62.29 -0.51
N SER A 34 -10.74 61.39 0.44
CA SER A 34 -9.67 60.73 1.18
C SER A 34 -8.75 59.83 0.32
N ASP A 35 -9.24 59.29 -0.80
CA ASP A 35 -8.47 58.40 -1.68
C ASP A 35 -7.61 59.12 -2.75
N CYS A 36 -8.02 60.31 -3.20
CA CYS A 36 -7.40 60.97 -4.35
C CYS A 36 -7.22 62.49 -4.23
N GLY A 37 -7.71 63.09 -3.15
CA GLY A 37 -7.64 64.54 -2.90
C GLY A 37 -8.63 65.39 -3.71
N GLY A 38 -9.41 64.80 -4.63
CA GLY A 38 -10.38 65.53 -5.45
C GLY A 38 -11.53 66.15 -4.64
N GLU A 39 -12.10 67.26 -5.13
CA GLU A 39 -13.16 67.99 -4.44
C GLU A 39 -14.52 67.27 -4.54
N ILE A 40 -15.23 67.23 -3.41
CA ILE A 40 -16.58 66.67 -3.30
C ILE A 40 -17.52 67.79 -2.84
N PRO A 41 -18.52 68.19 -3.65
CA PRO A 41 -19.54 69.13 -3.20
C PRO A 41 -20.47 68.44 -2.19
N VAL A 42 -20.74 69.11 -1.08
CA VAL A 42 -21.52 68.62 0.05
C VAL A 42 -22.50 69.72 0.48
N HIS A 43 -23.74 69.33 0.75
CA HIS A 43 -24.75 70.25 1.25
C HIS A 43 -24.72 70.30 2.79
N GLU A 44 -24.87 71.48 3.39
CA GLU A 44 -24.85 71.71 4.85
C GLU A 44 -25.91 70.89 5.60
N GLY A 45 -27.03 70.60 4.96
CA GLY A 45 -28.10 69.75 5.50
C GLY A 45 -27.81 68.24 5.50
N TRP A 46 -26.66 67.77 5.00
CA TRP A 46 -26.33 66.34 5.01
C TRP A 46 -25.72 65.93 6.36
N SER A 47 -26.43 65.11 7.12
CA SER A 47 -26.01 64.59 8.42
C SER A 47 -24.90 63.53 8.35
N ASN A 48 -24.63 62.96 7.17
CA ASN A 48 -23.50 62.04 6.93
C ASN A 48 -22.85 62.32 5.57
N PRO A 49 -22.00 63.36 5.47
CA PRO A 49 -21.39 63.75 4.22
C PRO A 49 -20.36 62.71 3.73
N PRO A 50 -20.26 62.47 2.41
CA PRO A 50 -19.36 61.46 1.85
C PRO A 50 -17.89 61.86 1.98
N SER A 51 -17.05 60.92 2.42
CA SER A 51 -15.59 61.10 2.52
C SER A 51 -14.81 60.68 1.26
N ILE A 52 -15.48 60.03 0.30
CA ILE A 52 -14.88 59.50 -0.93
C ILE A 52 -15.74 59.93 -2.12
N CYS A 53 -15.10 60.44 -3.17
CA CYS A 53 -15.76 60.89 -4.38
C CYS A 53 -16.36 59.72 -5.19
N GLY A 54 -17.30 60.01 -6.10
CA GLY A 54 -17.98 59.00 -6.90
C GLY A 54 -17.02 58.12 -7.72
N SER A 55 -16.00 58.72 -8.33
CA SER A 55 -15.02 58.00 -9.14
C SER A 55 -14.15 57.05 -8.33
N CYS A 56 -13.74 57.41 -7.11
CA CYS A 56 -13.02 56.50 -6.21
C CYS A 56 -13.93 55.39 -5.67
N LYS A 57 -15.22 55.66 -5.43
CA LYS A 57 -16.19 54.60 -5.09
C LYS A 57 -16.35 53.59 -6.23
N GLU A 58 -16.39 54.05 -7.48
CA GLU A 58 -16.44 53.16 -8.66
C GLU A 58 -15.14 52.36 -8.83
N LYS A 59 -13.98 52.99 -8.66
CA LYS A 59 -12.68 52.29 -8.66
C LYS A 59 -12.67 51.18 -7.63
N ARG A 60 -13.06 51.46 -6.38
CA ARG A 60 -13.16 50.45 -5.32
C ARG A 60 -14.11 49.31 -5.69
N LYS A 61 -15.28 49.59 -6.29
CA LYS A 61 -16.19 48.54 -6.77
C LYS A 61 -15.54 47.67 -7.85
N ASN A 62 -14.79 48.27 -8.78
CA ASN A 62 -14.11 47.59 -9.88
C ASN A 62 -12.86 46.79 -9.45
N MET A 63 -12.41 46.91 -8.19
CA MET A 63 -11.34 46.08 -7.63
C MET A 63 -11.81 44.67 -7.26
N TRP A 64 -13.12 44.43 -7.22
CA TRP A 64 -13.69 43.12 -6.90
C TRP A 64 -14.29 42.47 -8.14
N TYR A 65 -14.11 41.16 -8.28
CA TYR A 65 -14.74 40.36 -9.32
C TYR A 65 -15.28 39.05 -8.72
N ASP A 66 -16.20 38.42 -9.45
CA ASP A 66 -16.78 37.14 -9.08
C ASP A 66 -16.09 36.02 -9.86
N LYS A 67 -15.73 34.94 -9.16
CA LYS A 67 -15.30 33.68 -9.77
C LYS A 67 -16.03 32.51 -9.13
N SER A 68 -16.12 31.38 -9.83
CA SER A 68 -16.74 30.18 -9.27
C SER A 68 -15.76 29.37 -8.42
N CYS A 69 -16.27 28.75 -7.36
CA CYS A 69 -15.58 27.73 -6.58
C CYS A 69 -15.30 26.50 -7.46
N GLU A 70 -14.06 26.03 -7.46
CA GLU A 70 -13.64 24.90 -8.32
C GLU A 70 -14.28 23.55 -7.95
N SER A 71 -14.89 23.43 -6.77
CA SER A 71 -15.50 22.18 -6.30
C SER A 71 -17.03 22.14 -6.33
N CYS A 72 -17.70 23.28 -6.14
CA CYS A 72 -19.17 23.33 -6.02
C CYS A 72 -19.81 24.44 -6.86
N SER A 73 -19.02 25.16 -7.65
CA SER A 73 -19.45 26.26 -8.52
C SER A 73 -20.03 27.48 -7.81
N ALA A 74 -20.07 27.52 -6.47
CA ALA A 74 -20.51 28.68 -5.69
C ALA A 74 -19.69 29.94 -6.00
N THR A 75 -20.35 31.11 -6.03
CA THR A 75 -19.70 32.39 -6.34
C THR A 75 -18.78 32.84 -5.21
N LEU A 76 -17.56 33.23 -5.56
CA LEU A 76 -16.53 33.79 -4.69
C LEU A 76 -16.27 35.24 -5.09
N ARG A 77 -16.39 36.17 -4.14
CA ARG A 77 -15.99 37.57 -4.32
C ARG A 77 -14.49 37.71 -4.06
N VAL A 78 -13.73 38.16 -5.06
CA VAL A 78 -12.27 38.19 -5.01
C VAL A 78 -11.75 39.57 -5.36
N HIS A 79 -10.79 40.06 -4.58
CA HIS A 79 -10.10 41.31 -4.85
C HIS A 79 -8.98 41.07 -5.89
N LYS A 80 -8.86 41.98 -6.87
CA LYS A 80 -7.88 41.87 -7.97
C LYS A 80 -6.43 41.83 -7.51
N GLU A 81 -6.11 42.47 -6.38
CA GLU A 81 -4.75 42.55 -5.84
C GLU A 81 -4.38 41.43 -4.86
N TRP A 82 -5.25 40.44 -4.65
CA TRP A 82 -4.88 39.31 -3.79
C TRP A 82 -3.86 38.42 -4.50
N ASN A 83 -2.67 38.28 -3.92
CA ASN A 83 -1.62 37.39 -4.41
C ASN A 83 -2.02 35.90 -4.39
N ASN A 84 -2.89 35.51 -3.47
CA ASN A 84 -3.40 34.15 -3.32
C ASN A 84 -4.93 34.15 -3.29
N PRO A 85 -5.59 34.37 -4.43
CA PRO A 85 -7.04 34.40 -4.48
C PRO A 85 -7.62 33.01 -4.15
N PRO A 86 -8.75 32.93 -3.43
CA PRO A 86 -9.33 31.64 -3.04
C PRO A 86 -9.75 30.83 -4.27
N ARG A 87 -9.44 29.53 -4.23
CA ARG A 87 -9.89 28.53 -5.21
C ARG A 87 -11.21 27.86 -4.81
N PHE A 88 -11.44 27.75 -3.50
CA PHE A 88 -12.59 27.07 -2.91
C PHE A 88 -13.35 28.02 -1.98
N CYS A 89 -14.67 27.87 -1.92
CA CYS A 89 -15.50 28.55 -0.91
C CYS A 89 -15.19 28.04 0.50
N ALA A 90 -15.66 28.78 1.52
CA ALA A 90 -15.46 28.41 2.92
C ALA A 90 -15.95 27.00 3.22
N SER A 91 -17.16 26.65 2.76
CA SER A 91 -17.74 25.31 2.98
C SER A 91 -16.89 24.21 2.32
N CYS A 92 -16.44 24.38 1.07
CA CYS A 92 -15.57 23.40 0.42
C CYS A 92 -14.20 23.28 1.13
N LYS A 93 -13.65 24.37 1.67
CA LYS A 93 -12.41 24.29 2.48
C LYS A 93 -12.63 23.48 3.76
N GLU A 94 -13.76 23.67 4.43
CA GLU A 94 -14.13 22.89 5.62
C GLU A 94 -14.37 21.42 5.26
N SER A 95 -15.08 21.14 4.17
CA SER A 95 -15.26 19.77 3.67
C SER A 95 -13.92 19.11 3.36
N GLN A 96 -12.97 19.83 2.77
CA GLN A 96 -11.63 19.31 2.50
C GLN A 96 -10.85 19.06 3.80
N LYS A 97 -10.95 19.93 4.81
CA LYS A 97 -10.36 19.71 6.13
C LYS A 97 -10.93 18.45 6.80
N ALA A 98 -12.24 18.24 6.72
CA ALA A 98 -12.93 17.09 7.32
C ALA A 98 -12.51 15.73 6.71
N LYS A 99 -11.91 15.73 5.51
CA LYS A 99 -11.36 14.52 4.89
C LYS A 99 -10.05 14.06 5.51
N TRP A 100 -9.32 14.94 6.18
CA TRP A 100 -8.09 14.57 6.89
C TRP A 100 -8.44 14.01 8.27
N TYR A 101 -7.76 12.94 8.64
CA TYR A 101 -7.92 12.30 9.94
C TYR A 101 -6.60 11.72 10.43
N GLU A 102 -6.53 11.48 11.73
CA GLU A 102 -5.39 10.85 12.38
C GLU A 102 -5.67 9.38 12.64
N LYS A 103 -4.66 8.53 12.41
CA LYS A 103 -4.69 7.11 12.80
C LYS A 103 -3.32 6.69 13.35
N PRO A 104 -3.25 5.71 14.27
CA PRO A 104 -1.98 5.21 14.76
C PRO A 104 -1.24 4.38 13.70
N CYS A 105 0.08 4.47 13.70
CA CYS A 105 0.98 3.62 12.93
C CYS A 105 0.95 2.20 13.49
N GLU A 106 0.68 1.20 12.64
CA GLU A 106 0.61 -0.20 13.10
C GLU A 106 1.97 -0.76 13.56
N GLY A 107 3.07 -0.11 13.17
CA GLY A 107 4.44 -0.51 13.54
C GLY A 107 4.92 0.06 14.88
N CYS A 108 4.72 1.35 15.13
CA CYS A 108 5.25 2.04 16.34
C CYS A 108 4.20 2.74 17.20
N GLY A 109 2.93 2.79 16.78
CA GLY A 109 1.86 3.52 17.47
C GLY A 109 1.83 5.03 17.23
N GLY A 110 2.85 5.62 16.60
CA GLY A 110 2.89 7.07 16.31
C GLY A 110 1.80 7.55 15.34
N THR A 111 1.46 8.84 15.39
CA THR A 111 0.35 9.41 14.60
C THR A 111 0.66 9.50 13.11
N ILE A 112 -0.30 9.09 12.28
CA ILE A 112 -0.30 9.24 10.82
C ILE A 112 -1.48 10.12 10.42
N HIS A 113 -1.21 11.17 9.63
CA HIS A 113 -2.25 11.98 8.99
C HIS A 113 -2.61 11.36 7.64
N ALA A 114 -3.85 10.91 7.50
CA ALA A 114 -4.36 10.27 6.30
C ALA A 114 -5.57 11.04 5.75
N ASN A 115 -5.81 10.89 4.45
CA ASN A 115 -6.98 11.45 3.79
C ASN A 115 -7.96 10.32 3.46
N ARG A 116 -9.24 10.54 3.71
CA ARG A 116 -10.33 9.57 3.46
C ARG A 116 -10.50 9.23 1.99
N ASP A 117 -10.10 10.13 1.10
CA ASP A 117 -10.21 9.94 -0.36
C ASP A 117 -9.04 9.13 -0.94
N TRP A 118 -8.06 8.70 -0.13
CA TRP A 118 -6.95 7.87 -0.61
C TRP A 118 -7.38 6.40 -0.72
N ASP A 119 -7.21 5.79 -1.91
CA ASP A 119 -7.49 4.36 -2.12
C ASP A 119 -6.62 3.45 -1.24
N HIS A 120 -5.38 3.89 -0.99
CA HIS A 120 -4.38 3.14 -0.23
C HIS A 120 -3.76 4.03 0.85
N PRO A 121 -4.50 4.33 1.93
CA PRO A 121 -4.00 5.17 3.00
C PRO A 121 -2.81 4.48 3.69
N PRO A 122 -1.79 5.24 4.11
CA PRO A 122 -0.59 4.68 4.73
C PRO A 122 -0.94 3.94 6.02
N VAL A 123 -0.40 2.73 6.14
CA VAL A 123 -0.52 1.88 7.34
C VAL A 123 0.64 2.12 8.32
N PHE A 124 1.81 2.47 7.79
CA PHE A 124 3.03 2.70 8.54
C PHE A 124 3.55 4.12 8.34
N CYS A 125 4.07 4.73 9.41
CA CYS A 125 4.69 6.05 9.36
C CYS A 125 6.01 6.02 8.56
N GLN A 126 6.48 7.19 8.14
CA GLN A 126 7.69 7.32 7.31
C GLN A 126 8.92 6.74 8.00
N GLU A 127 9.10 6.96 9.30
CA GLU A 127 10.22 6.41 10.07
C GLU A 127 10.21 4.88 10.13
N CYS A 128 9.02 4.27 10.32
CA CYS A 128 8.89 2.82 10.28
C CYS A 128 9.26 2.26 8.90
N LYS A 129 8.88 2.96 7.83
CA LYS A 129 9.25 2.58 6.46
C LYS A 129 10.76 2.68 6.22
N GLN A 130 11.39 3.77 6.66
CA GLN A 130 12.83 3.98 6.51
C GLN A 130 13.67 2.96 7.30
N ARG A 131 13.24 2.61 8.51
CA ARG A 131 13.92 1.60 9.35
C ARG A 131 13.73 0.16 8.86
N ASN A 132 12.70 -0.11 8.07
CA ASN A 132 12.35 -1.45 7.59
C ASN A 132 12.28 -1.48 6.07
N GLN A 133 13.41 -1.19 5.41
CA GLN A 133 13.47 -1.23 3.95
C GLN A 133 13.22 -2.65 3.42
N PRO A 134 12.56 -2.80 2.26
CA PRO A 134 12.31 -4.11 1.66
C PRO A 134 13.60 -4.93 1.53
N GLN A 135 13.54 -6.21 1.89
CA GLN A 135 14.68 -7.12 1.79
C GLN A 135 14.49 -8.11 0.65
N TYR A 136 15.59 -8.49 0.01
CA TYR A 136 15.61 -9.50 -1.05
C TYR A 136 16.24 -10.79 -0.52
N LYS A 137 15.53 -11.91 -0.66
CA LYS A 137 16.03 -13.23 -0.25
C LYS A 137 15.72 -14.29 -1.30
N PRO A 138 16.59 -15.30 -1.49
CA PRO A 138 16.29 -16.43 -2.36
C PRO A 138 15.19 -17.30 -1.73
N CYS A 139 14.29 -17.79 -2.57
CA CYS A 139 13.28 -18.76 -2.18
C CYS A 139 13.94 -20.10 -1.84
N SER A 140 13.64 -20.67 -0.67
CA SER A 140 14.18 -21.96 -0.23
C SER A 140 13.71 -23.15 -1.07
N HIS A 141 12.69 -22.97 -1.91
CA HIS A 141 12.12 -24.02 -2.74
C HIS A 141 12.37 -23.85 -4.24
N CYS A 142 12.39 -22.65 -4.80
CA CYS A 142 12.64 -22.47 -6.24
C CYS A 142 13.88 -21.64 -6.55
N GLY A 143 14.65 -21.25 -5.52
CA GLY A 143 15.85 -20.41 -5.62
C GLY A 143 15.60 -18.96 -6.05
N ALA A 144 14.46 -18.66 -6.67
CA ALA A 144 14.13 -17.33 -7.17
C ALA A 144 14.18 -16.30 -6.05
N THR A 145 14.86 -15.17 -6.31
CA THR A 145 14.88 -14.03 -5.40
C THR A 145 13.50 -13.41 -5.32
N PHE A 146 13.01 -13.17 -4.11
CA PHE A 146 11.75 -12.48 -3.88
C PHE A 146 11.90 -11.37 -2.84
N THR A 147 11.03 -10.37 -2.95
CA THR A 147 11.02 -9.22 -2.05
C THR A 147 10.14 -9.50 -0.85
N ILE A 148 10.67 -9.27 0.34
CA ILE A 148 9.92 -9.19 1.58
C ILE A 148 9.54 -7.72 1.76
N PRO A 149 8.25 -7.36 1.60
CA PRO A 149 7.83 -5.97 1.69
C PRO A 149 7.98 -5.45 3.12
N THR A 150 8.19 -4.14 3.25
CA THR A 150 8.33 -3.43 4.52
C THR A 150 7.27 -3.80 5.56
N GLY A 151 6.01 -3.91 5.15
CA GLY A 151 4.93 -4.28 6.07
C GLY A 151 5.11 -5.67 6.68
N THR A 152 5.60 -6.64 5.90
CA THR A 152 5.91 -7.99 6.42
C THR A 152 7.08 -7.94 7.39
N LEU A 153 8.13 -7.17 7.11
CA LEU A 153 9.26 -7.02 8.04
C LEU A 153 8.82 -6.44 9.39
N ILE A 154 8.01 -5.38 9.35
CA ILE A 154 7.47 -4.74 10.55
C ILE A 154 6.59 -5.72 11.33
N ASN A 155 5.68 -6.42 10.66
CA ASN A 155 4.76 -7.36 11.30
C ASN A 155 5.50 -8.56 11.89
N CYS A 156 6.46 -9.16 11.16
CA CYS A 156 7.30 -10.24 11.67
C CYS A 156 8.07 -9.80 12.93
N LYS A 157 8.69 -8.61 12.91
CA LYS A 157 9.41 -8.08 14.07
C LYS A 157 8.50 -7.83 15.28
N LYS A 158 7.30 -7.29 15.04
CA LYS A 158 6.32 -6.98 16.09
C LYS A 158 5.73 -8.23 16.74
N GLN A 159 5.44 -9.25 15.94
CA GLN A 159 4.78 -10.48 16.37
C GLN A 159 5.76 -11.59 16.78
N GLY A 160 7.06 -11.38 16.58
CA GLY A 160 8.08 -12.42 16.78
C GLY A 160 7.97 -13.56 15.76
N TRP A 161 7.41 -13.30 14.58
CA TRP A 161 7.31 -14.32 13.53
C TRP A 161 8.60 -14.39 12.71
N ASP A 162 8.92 -15.61 12.28
CA ASP A 162 9.98 -15.82 11.30
C ASP A 162 9.67 -15.15 9.97
N LEU A 163 10.72 -14.69 9.30
CA LEU A 163 10.60 -14.15 7.97
C LEU A 163 10.22 -15.25 6.97
N PRO A 164 9.37 -14.94 5.97
CA PRO A 164 9.05 -15.90 4.93
C PRO A 164 10.32 -16.40 4.24
N ASN A 165 10.41 -17.73 4.08
CA ASN A 165 11.52 -18.38 3.38
C ASN A 165 11.14 -18.85 1.96
N ARG A 166 9.88 -18.69 1.56
CA ARG A 166 9.35 -19.07 0.24
C ARG A 166 8.68 -17.89 -0.46
N CYS A 167 8.87 -17.79 -1.77
CA CYS A 167 8.20 -16.78 -2.60
C CYS A 167 6.68 -16.99 -2.63
N LYS A 168 5.94 -16.00 -3.14
CA LYS A 168 4.47 -16.05 -3.24
C LYS A 168 3.99 -17.29 -4.00
N ASP A 169 4.58 -17.57 -5.16
CA ASP A 169 4.14 -18.67 -6.03
C ASP A 169 4.37 -20.03 -5.36
N CYS A 170 5.52 -20.21 -4.71
CA CYS A 170 5.78 -21.42 -3.92
C CYS A 170 4.82 -21.55 -2.74
N ARG A 171 4.43 -20.47 -2.08
CA ARG A 171 3.43 -20.55 -0.99
C ARG A 171 2.05 -20.96 -1.51
N GLU A 172 1.64 -20.44 -2.66
CA GLU A 172 0.38 -20.82 -3.31
C GLU A 172 0.38 -22.29 -3.76
N LEU A 173 1.50 -22.79 -4.30
CA LEU A 173 1.63 -24.20 -4.68
C LEU A 173 1.40 -25.15 -3.49
N PHE A 174 1.96 -24.83 -2.33
CA PHE A 174 1.88 -25.65 -1.11
C PHE A 174 0.58 -25.46 -0.31
N LYS A 175 -0.28 -24.52 -0.70
CA LYS A 175 -1.58 -24.30 -0.06
C LYS A 175 -2.54 -25.47 -0.27
N PHE A 176 -2.42 -26.14 -1.41
CA PHE A 176 -3.36 -27.17 -1.86
C PHE A 176 -2.93 -28.58 -1.40
N LYS A 177 -3.43 -28.99 -0.24
CA LYS A 177 -3.25 -30.35 0.31
C LYS A 177 -4.44 -31.27 -0.10
N PRO A 178 -4.30 -32.61 -0.03
CA PRO A 178 -3.11 -33.39 0.29
C PRO A 178 -2.08 -33.40 -0.85
N PHE A 179 -0.84 -33.77 -0.51
CA PHE A 179 0.21 -34.00 -1.50
C PHE A 179 0.27 -35.48 -1.88
N ARG A 180 0.45 -35.77 -3.16
CA ARG A 180 0.58 -37.13 -3.68
C ARG A 180 1.92 -37.29 -4.37
N THR A 181 2.71 -38.27 -3.94
CA THR A 181 3.94 -38.67 -4.63
C THR A 181 3.65 -39.90 -5.49
N ALA A 182 4.00 -39.82 -6.77
CA ALA A 182 3.90 -40.90 -7.73
C ALA A 182 5.29 -41.34 -8.18
N ARG A 183 5.48 -42.64 -8.39
CA ARG A 183 6.66 -43.20 -9.06
C ARG A 183 6.38 -43.20 -10.55
N GLU A 184 7.22 -42.52 -11.31
CA GLU A 184 7.10 -42.34 -12.75
C GLU A 184 8.44 -42.62 -13.42
N THR A 185 8.45 -42.72 -14.75
CA THR A 185 9.67 -42.77 -15.56
C THR A 185 9.85 -41.45 -16.30
N ASP A 186 11.09 -40.94 -16.36
CA ASP A 186 11.41 -39.80 -17.20
C ASP A 186 11.60 -40.20 -18.67
N LEU A 187 11.89 -39.23 -19.54
CA LEU A 187 12.08 -39.45 -20.98
C LEU A 187 13.24 -40.39 -21.31
N LEU A 188 14.13 -40.65 -20.36
CA LEU A 188 15.28 -41.53 -20.48
C LEU A 188 15.06 -42.86 -19.76
N ASN A 189 13.80 -43.21 -19.43
CA ASN A 189 13.41 -44.39 -18.66
C ASN A 189 14.03 -44.48 -17.26
N ASN A 190 14.51 -43.36 -16.69
CA ASN A 190 14.95 -43.34 -15.30
C ASN A 190 13.76 -43.24 -14.36
N VAL A 191 13.84 -43.94 -13.23
CA VAL A 191 12.81 -43.87 -12.19
C VAL A 191 12.91 -42.52 -11.47
N VAL A 192 11.80 -41.79 -11.46
CA VAL A 192 11.66 -40.51 -10.74
C VAL A 192 10.43 -40.54 -9.82
N TRP A 193 10.50 -39.80 -8.72
CA TRP A 193 9.39 -39.60 -7.80
C TRP A 193 8.88 -38.16 -7.91
N ARG A 194 7.69 -37.99 -8.49
CA ARG A 194 7.06 -36.67 -8.63
C ARG A 194 5.99 -36.47 -7.57
N THR A 195 6.04 -35.33 -6.89
CA THR A 195 5.06 -34.94 -5.89
C THR A 195 4.17 -33.84 -6.43
N TYR A 196 2.86 -34.03 -6.35
CA TYR A 196 1.85 -33.11 -6.82
C TYR A 196 0.97 -32.62 -5.68
N ASN A 197 0.41 -31.43 -5.87
CA ASN A 197 -0.64 -30.90 -4.99
C ASN A 197 -2.02 -31.46 -5.37
N SER A 198 -3.06 -31.13 -4.61
CA SER A 198 -4.42 -31.63 -4.89
C SER A 198 -5.04 -31.12 -6.20
N ARG A 199 -4.42 -30.13 -6.83
CA ARG A 199 -4.78 -29.62 -8.17
C ARG A 199 -3.98 -30.26 -9.31
N GLY A 200 -3.13 -31.24 -9.00
CA GLY A 200 -2.27 -31.90 -9.98
C GLY A 200 -1.06 -31.07 -10.41
N GLN A 201 -0.74 -29.97 -9.72
CA GLN A 201 0.45 -29.17 -10.03
C GLN A 201 1.68 -29.82 -9.42
N LEU A 202 2.77 -29.91 -10.19
CA LEU A 202 4.05 -30.46 -9.73
C LEU A 202 4.65 -29.55 -8.66
N ILE A 203 5.01 -30.14 -7.52
CA ILE A 203 5.68 -29.49 -6.40
C ILE A 203 7.17 -29.83 -6.41
N SER A 204 7.51 -31.10 -6.63
CA SER A 204 8.90 -31.52 -6.65
C SER A 204 9.08 -32.81 -7.43
N GLU A 205 10.28 -32.98 -7.97
CA GLU A 205 10.74 -34.24 -8.55
C GLU A 205 11.94 -34.72 -7.75
N SER A 206 12.01 -36.02 -7.48
CA SER A 206 13.18 -36.64 -6.84
C SER A 206 13.72 -37.74 -7.73
N ARG A 207 15.05 -37.85 -7.83
CA ARG A 207 15.72 -38.91 -8.60
C ARG A 207 16.92 -39.44 -7.85
N ASP A 208 17.19 -40.73 -7.99
CA ASP A 208 18.40 -41.34 -7.43
C ASP A 208 19.56 -41.07 -8.39
N THR A 209 20.68 -40.61 -7.83
CA THR A 209 21.86 -40.13 -8.55
C THR A 209 23.12 -40.74 -7.92
N GLU A 210 24.13 -40.98 -8.74
CA GLU A 210 25.48 -41.37 -8.31
C GLU A 210 26.45 -40.19 -8.50
N GLY A 211 27.24 -39.90 -7.47
CA GLY A 211 28.27 -38.88 -7.46
C GLY A 211 29.65 -39.47 -7.77
N LEU A 212 30.56 -39.37 -6.80
CA LEU A 212 31.84 -40.08 -6.84
C LEU A 212 31.62 -41.61 -6.76
N PRO A 213 32.58 -42.44 -7.17
CA PRO A 213 32.46 -43.90 -7.08
C PRO A 213 32.01 -44.34 -5.67
N GLY A 214 30.81 -44.93 -5.59
CA GLY A 214 30.18 -45.39 -4.34
C GLY A 214 29.26 -44.40 -3.62
N ASP A 215 29.20 -43.13 -4.02
CA ASP A 215 28.32 -42.11 -3.41
C ASP A 215 26.95 -42.09 -4.10
N ARG A 216 25.99 -42.82 -3.54
CA ARG A 216 24.58 -42.84 -3.98
C ARG A 216 23.73 -41.90 -3.14
N TYR A 217 22.98 -41.01 -3.78
CA TYR A 217 22.08 -40.08 -3.10
C TYR A 217 20.85 -39.75 -3.93
N ARG A 218 19.78 -39.35 -3.27
CA ARG A 218 18.56 -38.85 -3.91
C ARG A 218 18.61 -37.33 -4.04
N GLU A 219 18.51 -36.81 -5.25
CA GLU A 219 18.35 -35.39 -5.48
C GLU A 219 16.88 -35.00 -5.48
N HIS A 220 16.53 -33.97 -4.71
CA HIS A 220 15.22 -33.34 -4.75
C HIS A 220 15.30 -32.05 -5.56
N ARG A 221 14.39 -31.89 -6.51
CA ARG A 221 14.34 -30.76 -7.44
C ARG A 221 12.99 -30.04 -7.35
N SER A 222 13.04 -28.73 -7.52
CA SER A 222 11.86 -27.89 -7.72
C SER A 222 11.18 -28.20 -9.06
N PRO A 223 9.98 -27.68 -9.33
CA PRO A 223 9.33 -27.81 -10.64
C PRO A 223 10.14 -27.15 -11.76
N SER A 224 10.97 -26.16 -11.43
CA SER A 224 11.91 -25.53 -12.36
C SER A 224 13.21 -26.34 -12.60
N GLY A 225 13.35 -27.52 -11.99
CA GLY A 225 14.51 -28.39 -12.15
C GLY A 225 15.71 -28.05 -11.25
N GLN A 226 15.63 -26.99 -10.45
CA GLN A 226 16.68 -26.62 -9.50
C GLN A 226 16.77 -27.63 -8.36
N VAL A 227 17.96 -28.07 -7.99
CA VAL A 227 18.19 -28.91 -6.80
C VAL A 227 17.87 -28.09 -5.55
N ILE A 228 16.98 -28.61 -4.71
CA ILE A 228 16.51 -27.98 -3.45
C ILE A 228 17.02 -28.71 -2.21
N GLY A 229 17.54 -29.92 -2.41
CA GLY A 229 18.18 -30.71 -1.38
C GLY A 229 18.64 -32.06 -1.90
N ARG A 230 19.44 -32.73 -1.08
CA ARG A 230 19.97 -34.07 -1.35
C ARG A 230 19.74 -34.94 -0.14
N THR A 231 19.30 -36.18 -0.35
CA THR A 231 19.16 -37.17 0.72
C THR A 231 20.16 -38.30 0.51
N ARG A 232 21.02 -38.50 1.50
CA ARG A 232 21.99 -39.62 1.55
C ARG A 232 21.53 -40.66 2.56
N GLN A 233 21.74 -41.92 2.21
CA GLN A 233 21.58 -43.02 3.15
C GLN A 233 22.97 -43.42 3.64
N HIS A 234 23.14 -43.42 4.95
CA HIS A 234 24.38 -43.79 5.62
C HIS A 234 24.18 -45.13 6.33
N GLU A 235 25.16 -46.01 6.15
CA GLU A 235 25.26 -47.24 6.92
C GLU A 235 25.95 -46.94 8.25
N GLY A 236 25.25 -47.18 9.35
CA GLY A 236 25.76 -46.97 10.70
C GLY A 236 26.45 -48.22 11.25
N VAL A 237 27.27 -48.05 12.30
CA VAL A 237 27.80 -49.17 13.08
C VAL A 237 26.62 -49.92 13.73
N PHE A 238 26.65 -51.26 13.73
CA PHE A 238 25.57 -52.13 14.24
C PHE A 238 24.21 -51.99 13.51
N ASN A 239 24.22 -51.82 12.18
CA ASN A 239 23.00 -51.80 11.35
C ASN A 239 22.07 -50.60 11.62
N HIS A 240 22.57 -49.54 12.25
CA HIS A 240 21.84 -48.31 12.52
C HIS A 240 21.83 -47.36 11.32
N ASN A 241 21.23 -47.81 10.22
CA ASN A 241 21.11 -47.04 8.99
C ASN A 241 20.31 -45.76 9.22
N TYR A 242 20.77 -44.66 8.63
CA TYR A 242 20.12 -43.38 8.78
C TYR A 242 20.16 -42.56 7.49
N ARG A 243 19.18 -41.67 7.34
CA ARG A 243 19.04 -40.78 6.18
C ARG A 243 19.35 -39.36 6.60
N GLU A 244 20.23 -38.69 5.89
CA GLU A 244 20.48 -37.26 6.04
C GLU A 244 19.93 -36.53 4.84
N THR A 245 19.19 -35.44 5.07
CA THR A 245 18.74 -34.54 4.02
C THR A 245 19.43 -33.19 4.19
N SER A 246 20.22 -32.79 3.21
CA SER A 246 20.92 -31.51 3.18
C SER A 246 20.25 -30.51 2.25
N GLY A 247 20.41 -29.23 2.56
CA GLY A 247 19.99 -28.12 1.72
C GLY A 247 20.93 -27.87 0.53
N THR A 248 20.60 -26.86 -0.25
CA THR A 248 21.45 -26.35 -1.34
C THR A 248 22.76 -25.74 -0.85
N ASP A 249 22.78 -25.32 0.41
CA ASP A 249 23.96 -24.80 1.13
C ASP A 249 24.84 -25.91 1.72
N GLY A 250 24.50 -27.18 1.50
CA GLY A 250 25.21 -28.34 2.04
C GLY A 250 24.95 -28.60 3.53
N ARG A 251 24.23 -27.72 4.23
CA ARG A 251 23.89 -27.91 5.64
C ARG A 251 22.83 -28.99 5.79
N VAL A 252 23.01 -29.86 6.78
CA VAL A 252 22.02 -30.90 7.11
C VAL A 252 20.76 -30.22 7.66
N LYS A 253 19.64 -30.40 6.97
CA LYS A 253 18.33 -29.87 7.36
C LYS A 253 17.59 -30.83 8.28
N SER A 254 17.77 -32.13 8.06
CA SER A 254 17.15 -33.16 8.87
C SER A 254 17.90 -34.48 8.77
N THR A 255 17.88 -35.23 9.87
CA THR A 255 18.30 -36.63 9.89
C THR A 255 17.10 -37.50 10.24
N SER A 256 17.04 -38.72 9.71
CA SER A 256 15.97 -39.66 10.01
C SER A 256 16.52 -41.08 10.18
N ARG A 257 16.06 -41.78 11.21
CA ARG A 257 16.45 -43.15 11.56
C ARG A 257 15.20 -44.00 11.67
N ASP A 258 15.20 -45.14 11.01
CA ASP A 258 14.17 -46.17 11.24
C ASP A 258 14.63 -46.97 12.47
N LYS A 259 13.77 -47.05 13.49
CA LYS A 259 14.02 -47.72 14.77
C LYS A 259 12.95 -48.77 15.03
N GLU A 260 13.31 -49.75 15.85
CA GLU A 260 12.41 -50.77 16.36
C GLU A 260 12.33 -50.61 17.88
N GLY A 261 11.12 -50.51 18.40
CA GLY A 261 10.85 -50.41 19.83
C GLY A 261 11.01 -51.76 20.53
N PRO A 262 10.97 -51.76 21.88
CA PRO A 262 11.20 -52.96 22.69
C PRO A 262 10.15 -54.08 22.49
N PHE A 263 9.05 -53.79 21.77
CA PHE A 263 7.99 -54.75 21.46
C PHE A 263 7.87 -55.05 19.96
N GLY A 264 8.92 -54.75 19.17
CA GLY A 264 8.95 -55.00 17.72
C GLY A 264 8.20 -53.95 16.88
N ASP A 265 7.78 -52.84 17.49
CA ASP A 265 7.09 -51.76 16.80
C ASP A 265 8.09 -50.86 16.05
N ARG A 266 7.94 -50.77 14.73
CA ARG A 266 8.81 -49.93 13.90
C ARG A 266 8.31 -48.49 13.86
N TYR A 267 9.20 -47.54 14.14
CA TYR A 267 8.96 -46.11 14.05
C TYR A 267 10.14 -45.40 13.38
N SER A 268 9.89 -44.26 12.74
CA SER A 268 10.95 -43.41 12.19
C SER A 268 11.13 -42.20 13.10
N GLU A 269 12.32 -42.04 13.64
CA GLU A 269 12.73 -40.83 14.34
C GLU A 269 13.32 -39.86 13.33
N SER A 270 12.92 -38.59 13.39
CA SER A 270 13.45 -37.54 12.51
C SER A 270 13.77 -36.30 13.32
N THR A 271 15.00 -35.83 13.24
CA THR A 271 15.48 -34.62 13.92
C THR A 271 15.81 -33.56 12.90
N GLY A 272 15.28 -32.35 13.07
CA GLY A 272 15.57 -31.19 12.23
C GLY A 272 14.33 -30.48 11.69
N GLY A 273 14.48 -29.71 10.63
CA GLY A 273 13.44 -28.81 10.13
C GLY A 273 13.48 -27.43 10.81
N SER A 274 12.38 -26.69 10.74
CA SER A 274 12.30 -25.32 11.29
C SER A 274 12.27 -25.25 12.81
N SER A 275 11.84 -26.32 13.50
CA SER A 275 11.81 -26.40 14.97
C SER A 275 13.13 -26.90 15.57
N GLY A 276 13.94 -27.65 14.80
CA GLY A 276 15.11 -28.35 15.33
C GLY A 276 14.77 -29.50 16.29
N GLU A 277 13.48 -29.80 16.45
CA GLU A 277 12.99 -30.84 17.34
C GLU A 277 13.13 -32.23 16.74
N THR A 278 13.11 -33.23 17.61
CA THR A 278 13.05 -34.64 17.23
C THR A 278 11.60 -35.09 17.26
N HIS A 279 11.10 -35.55 16.13
CA HIS A 279 9.76 -36.11 15.98
C HIS A 279 9.86 -37.61 15.75
N GLN A 280 9.00 -38.38 16.41
CA GLN A 280 8.85 -39.81 16.18
C GLN A 280 7.58 -40.03 15.39
N THR A 281 7.68 -40.75 14.27
CA THR A 281 6.53 -41.07 13.42
C THR A 281 6.35 -42.57 13.31
N ARG A 282 5.14 -43.06 13.57
CA ARG A 282 4.77 -44.45 13.27
C ARG A 282 3.60 -44.49 12.31
N THR A 283 3.56 -45.50 11.45
CA THR A 283 2.39 -45.77 10.61
C THR A 283 1.54 -46.80 11.33
N ARG A 284 0.29 -46.46 11.61
CA ARG A 284 -0.70 -47.40 12.15
C ARG A 284 -1.74 -47.73 11.11
N ASP A 285 -2.19 -48.98 11.15
CA ASP A 285 -3.37 -49.41 10.42
C ASP A 285 -4.60 -49.03 11.24
N ASN A 286 -5.53 -48.31 10.63
CA ASN A 286 -6.83 -48.08 11.23
C ASN A 286 -7.66 -49.36 11.07
N LEU A 287 -7.83 -50.09 12.19
CA LEU A 287 -8.55 -51.36 12.26
C LEU A 287 -9.98 -51.30 11.69
N PHE A 288 -10.62 -50.13 11.65
CA PHE A 288 -12.02 -50.01 11.22
C PHE A 288 -12.21 -49.78 9.72
N ASN A 289 -11.20 -49.29 9.01
CA ASN A 289 -11.34 -48.96 7.58
C ASN A 289 -10.13 -49.36 6.73
N GLY A 290 -9.14 -50.05 7.32
CA GLY A 290 -7.92 -50.49 6.64
C GLY A 290 -7.02 -49.37 6.14
N LYS A 291 -7.33 -48.10 6.44
CA LYS A 291 -6.52 -46.96 6.01
C LYS A 291 -5.33 -46.82 6.94
N LYS A 292 -4.14 -46.64 6.35
CA LYS A 292 -2.92 -46.31 7.08
C LYS A 292 -2.94 -44.84 7.45
N HIS A 293 -2.75 -44.53 8.73
CA HIS A 293 -2.50 -43.16 9.20
C HIS A 293 -1.12 -43.05 9.85
N ARG A 294 -0.54 -41.86 9.78
CA ARG A 294 0.73 -41.55 10.44
C ARG A 294 0.43 -40.81 11.74
N GLU A 295 1.00 -41.31 12.82
CA GLU A 295 1.00 -40.64 14.13
C GLU A 295 2.40 -40.08 14.33
N THR A 296 2.48 -38.79 14.69
CA THR A 296 3.74 -38.08 14.97
C THR A 296 3.63 -37.45 16.35
N TRP A 297 4.62 -37.67 17.21
CA TRP A 297 4.75 -37.08 18.55
C TRP A 297 6.18 -36.61 18.82
#